data_AF-R7MBP7-F1
#
_entry.id   AF-R7MBP7-F1
#
_cell.length_a   1.000
_cell.length_b   1.000
_cell.length_c   1.000
_cell.angle_alpha   90.00
_cell.angle_beta   90.00
_cell.angle_gamma   90.00
#
_symmetry.space_group_name_H-M   'P 1'
#
loop_
_entity.id
_entity.type
_entity.pdbx_description
1 polymer ?
#
loop_
_entity_poly.entity_id
_entity_poly.type
_entity_poly.pdbx_seq_one_letter_code
_entity_poly.pdbx_strand_id
1 'polypeptide(L)'
;MEEEKKINVHQIFWYFVLFSMLGLAIETLYARFTMGIWESRKGFIWGPFCPIYGVGGTCLIILLNKVDKKNYFKLFILGYLIGSVVEYLLSYCIEAIYGARFWDYSYVGKDINGRICLLYSLFWGFLTIGMMRFVKPRMDKLVNKISGKIKWPIEIAFALFLLIDMLVTIWSINTYENRAIATYYNETIETKNNNSIISKIENDYFTNERMEKTFPNLRTKDREGNQVYVRDLLKNNP
;
A
#
# COMPACT_ATOMS: atom_id res chain seq x y z
N MET A 1 -17.20 -1.42 31.79
CA MET A 1 -16.61 -2.56 31.04
C MET A 1 -17.28 -2.52 29.68
N GLU A 2 -16.63 -1.96 28.66
CA GLU A 2 -17.23 -1.90 27.30
C GLU A 2 -17.40 -3.34 26.81
N GLU A 3 -18.64 -3.75 26.51
CA GLU A 3 -18.94 -5.10 25.99
C GLU A 3 -18.05 -5.42 24.79
N GLU A 4 -17.31 -6.52 24.91
CA GLU A 4 -16.35 -6.99 23.92
C GLU A 4 -17.06 -7.51 22.66
N LYS A 5 -17.21 -6.63 21.67
CA LYS A 5 -17.77 -7.02 20.38
C LYS A 5 -16.75 -7.84 19.58
N LYS A 6 -17.10 -9.10 19.30
CA LYS A 6 -16.41 -9.94 18.31
C LYS A 6 -16.44 -9.24 16.96
N ILE A 7 -15.26 -9.00 16.38
CA ILE A 7 -15.16 -8.37 15.05
C ILE A 7 -15.67 -9.36 14.01
N ASN A 8 -16.63 -8.94 13.19
CA ASN A 8 -17.18 -9.74 12.10
C ASN A 8 -16.46 -9.46 10.76
N VAL A 9 -16.69 -10.31 9.76
CA VAL A 9 -16.04 -10.20 8.44
C VAL A 9 -16.39 -8.88 7.73
N HIS A 10 -17.63 -8.40 7.86
CA HIS A 10 -18.05 -7.10 7.30
C HIS A 10 -17.23 -5.94 7.88
N GLN A 11 -17.01 -5.94 9.20
CA GLN A 11 -16.21 -4.94 9.88
C GLN A 11 -14.75 -5.00 9.45
N ILE A 12 -14.18 -6.20 9.31
CA ILE A 12 -12.80 -6.40 8.82
C ILE A 12 -12.63 -5.75 7.44
N PHE A 13 -13.56 -5.99 6.52
CA PHE A 13 -13.52 -5.40 5.18
C PHE A 13 -13.54 -3.87 5.23
N TRP A 14 -14.44 -3.28 6.02
CA TRP A 14 -14.51 -1.82 6.14
C TRP A 14 -13.34 -1.20 6.90
N TYR A 15 -12.75 -1.90 7.87
CA TYR A 15 -11.46 -1.48 8.44
C TYR A 15 -10.41 -1.42 7.35
N PHE A 16 -10.27 -2.48 6.54
CA PHE A 16 -9.30 -2.51 5.45
C PHE A 16 -9.48 -1.34 4.49
N VAL A 17 -10.71 -1.08 4.04
CA VAL A 17 -11.02 0.05 3.14
C VAL A 17 -10.67 1.39 3.78
N LEU A 18 -11.15 1.64 5.00
CA LEU A 18 -10.96 2.93 5.66
C LEU A 18 -9.50 3.20 6.05
N PHE A 19 -8.76 2.18 6.50
CA PHE A 19 -7.33 2.32 6.77
C PHE A 19 -6.52 2.51 5.49
N SER A 20 -6.92 1.89 4.38
CA SER A 20 -6.28 2.13 3.07
C SER A 20 -6.39 3.59 2.64
N MET A 21 -7.53 4.24 2.93
CA MET A 21 -7.74 5.66 2.64
C MET A 21 -7.06 6.57 3.67
N LEU A 22 -7.19 6.25 4.96
CA LEU A 22 -6.64 7.07 6.05
C LEU A 22 -5.11 7.11 6.00
N GLY A 23 -4.46 5.95 5.83
CA GLY A 23 -3.01 5.88 5.73
C GLY A 23 -2.49 6.67 4.53
N LEU A 24 -3.17 6.54 3.37
CA LEU A 24 -2.84 7.33 2.18
C LEU A 24 -2.96 8.83 2.43
N ALA A 25 -4.04 9.28 3.08
CA ALA A 25 -4.25 10.68 3.39
C ALA A 25 -3.16 11.22 4.34
N ILE A 26 -2.81 10.44 5.38
CA ILE A 26 -1.74 10.80 6.32
C ILE A 26 -0.40 10.89 5.60
N GLU A 27 -0.05 9.91 4.76
CA GLU A 27 1.22 9.91 4.04
C GLU A 27 1.31 11.08 3.05
N THR A 28 0.24 11.36 2.32
CA THR A 28 0.19 12.48 1.36
C THR A 28 0.37 13.81 2.09
N LEU A 29 -0.28 14.00 3.24
CA LEU A 29 -0.10 15.20 4.07
C LEU A 29 1.32 15.28 4.65
N TYR A 30 1.85 14.16 5.15
CA TYR A 30 3.21 14.09 5.68
C TYR A 30 4.23 14.48 4.62
N ALA A 31 4.13 13.94 3.40
CA ALA A 31 4.98 14.32 2.28
C ALA A 31 4.85 15.81 1.95
N ARG A 32 3.63 16.36 1.97
CA ARG A 32 3.41 17.79 1.73
C ARG A 32 4.06 18.69 2.78
N PHE A 33 4.00 18.32 4.06
CA PHE A 33 4.58 19.13 5.14
C PHE A 33 6.10 18.99 5.24
N THR A 34 6.66 17.82 4.94
CA THR A 34 8.10 17.57 5.06
C THR A 34 8.87 17.91 3.80
N MET A 35 8.34 17.58 2.63
CA MET A 35 9.01 17.75 1.34
C MET A 35 8.45 18.91 0.51
N GLY A 36 7.31 19.50 0.90
CA GLY A 36 6.68 20.60 0.17
C GLY A 36 5.97 20.21 -1.11
N ILE A 37 6.00 18.92 -1.48
CA ILE A 37 5.50 18.41 -2.77
C ILE A 37 4.11 17.77 -2.62
N TRP A 38 3.28 17.94 -3.66
CA TRP A 38 2.02 17.22 -3.81
C TRP A 38 2.22 16.05 -4.76
N GLU A 39 2.51 14.88 -4.20
CA GLU A 39 2.70 13.66 -4.96
C GLU A 39 1.68 12.60 -4.58
N SER A 40 1.27 11.79 -5.57
CA SER A 40 0.45 10.62 -5.32
C SER A 40 1.25 9.57 -4.55
N ARG A 41 0.64 9.06 -3.47
CA ARG A 41 1.12 7.93 -2.66
C ARG A 41 0.18 6.72 -2.76
N LYS A 42 -0.68 6.71 -3.79
CA LYS A 42 -1.71 5.69 -3.99
C LYS A 42 -1.06 4.34 -4.28
N GLY A 43 -1.66 3.28 -3.75
CA GLY A 43 -1.27 1.90 -4.05
C GLY A 43 -2.04 1.31 -5.24
N PHE A 44 -3.22 1.85 -5.54
CA PHE A 44 -4.05 1.44 -6.68
C PHE A 44 -4.23 2.54 -7.72
N ILE A 45 -4.50 2.13 -8.96
CA ILE A 45 -4.72 3.05 -10.08
C ILE A 45 -6.06 3.79 -9.91
N TRP A 46 -7.09 3.14 -9.36
CA TRP A 46 -8.38 3.76 -9.08
C TRP A 46 -8.60 4.09 -7.60
N GLY A 47 -9.34 5.18 -7.38
CA GLY A 47 -9.70 5.65 -6.04
C GLY A 47 -8.50 6.06 -5.16
N PRO A 48 -8.76 6.45 -3.91
CA PRO A 48 -7.74 6.83 -2.94
C PRO A 48 -7.38 5.65 -2.03
N PHE A 49 -6.92 4.54 -2.60
CA PHE A 49 -6.58 3.34 -1.84
C PHE A 49 -5.09 3.05 -1.86
N CYS A 50 -4.52 2.81 -0.68
CA CYS A 50 -3.22 2.19 -0.52
C CYS A 50 -3.35 0.94 0.39
N PRO A 51 -3.44 -0.26 -0.19
CA PRO A 51 -3.77 -1.50 0.53
C PRO A 51 -2.81 -1.84 1.67
N ILE A 52 -1.55 -1.43 1.57
CA ILE A 52 -0.51 -1.67 2.58
C ILE A 52 -0.97 -1.11 3.94
N TYR A 53 -1.54 0.10 3.95
CA TYR A 53 -2.09 0.70 5.16
C TYR A 53 -3.37 0.01 5.63
N GLY A 54 -4.21 -0.41 4.69
CA GLY A 54 -5.39 -1.22 4.97
C GLY A 54 -5.06 -2.50 5.72
N VAL A 55 -4.11 -3.27 5.21
CA VAL A 55 -3.64 -4.52 5.82
C VAL A 55 -3.01 -4.23 7.19
N GLY A 56 -2.07 -3.28 7.27
CA GLY A 56 -1.38 -2.94 8.52
C GLY A 56 -2.34 -2.55 9.64
N GLY A 57 -3.22 -1.58 9.39
CA GLY A 57 -4.20 -1.12 10.38
C GLY A 57 -5.20 -2.20 10.79
N THR A 58 -5.67 -2.99 9.82
CA THR A 58 -6.64 -4.06 10.09
C THR A 58 -6.02 -5.22 10.86
N CYS A 59 -4.80 -5.65 10.53
CA CYS A 59 -4.07 -6.67 11.28
C CYS A 59 -3.86 -6.24 12.73
N LEU A 60 -3.42 -5.01 12.97
CA LEU A 60 -3.26 -4.48 14.33
C LEU A 60 -4.59 -4.47 15.07
N ILE A 61 -5.69 -4.04 14.44
CA ILE A 61 -7.02 -4.08 15.08
C ILE A 61 -7.42 -5.50 15.45
N ILE A 62 -7.35 -6.46 14.53
CA ILE A 62 -7.80 -7.84 14.78
C ILE A 62 -7.00 -8.46 15.91
N LEU A 63 -5.67 -8.33 15.85
CA LEU A 63 -4.75 -8.98 16.79
C LEU A 63 -4.75 -8.31 18.17
N LEU A 64 -5.04 -7.01 18.25
CA LEU A 64 -5.01 -6.24 19.49
C LEU A 64 -6.39 -5.89 20.04
N ASN A 65 -7.48 -6.31 19.41
CA ASN A 65 -8.84 -5.93 19.84
C ASN A 65 -9.14 -6.27 21.31
N LYS A 66 -8.58 -7.37 21.80
CA LYS A 66 -8.76 -7.87 23.18
C LYS A 66 -7.70 -7.36 24.16
N VAL A 67 -6.74 -6.56 23.71
CA VAL A 67 -5.70 -6.02 24.57
C VAL A 67 -6.23 -4.79 25.29
N ASP A 68 -6.00 -4.73 26.61
CA ASP A 68 -6.39 -3.57 27.41
C ASP A 68 -5.75 -2.28 26.86
N LYS A 69 -6.60 -1.36 26.44
CA LYS A 69 -6.22 -0.07 25.84
C LYS A 69 -5.47 0.84 26.82
N LYS A 70 -5.56 0.58 28.14
CA LYS A 70 -4.86 1.34 29.19
C LYS A 70 -3.44 0.85 29.43
N ASN A 71 -3.10 -0.36 29.01
CA ASN A 71 -1.76 -0.91 29.19
C ASN A 71 -0.84 -0.51 28.02
N TYR A 72 -0.29 0.71 28.10
CA TYR A 72 0.55 1.27 27.04
C TYR A 72 1.78 0.43 26.75
N PHE A 73 2.41 -0.14 27.79
CA PHE A 73 3.59 -0.96 27.61
C PHE A 73 3.28 -2.22 26.79
N LYS A 74 2.18 -2.92 27.12
CA LYS A 74 1.74 -4.09 26.36
C LYS A 74 1.37 -3.75 24.92
N LEU A 75 0.65 -2.65 24.70
CA LEU A 75 0.32 -2.17 23.35
C LEU A 75 1.57 -1.82 22.55
N PHE A 76 2.56 -1.18 23.17
CA PHE A 76 3.82 -0.83 22.53
C PHE A 76 4.56 -2.09 22.07
N ILE A 77 4.78 -3.06 22.95
CA ILE A 77 5.54 -4.27 22.65
C ILE A 77 4.83 -5.10 21.57
N LEU A 78 3.52 -5.31 21.70
CA LEU A 78 2.78 -6.06 20.69
C LEU A 78 2.71 -5.32 19.35
N GLY A 79 2.53 -3.99 19.39
CA GLY A 79 2.56 -3.14 18.20
C GLY A 79 3.90 -3.18 17.48
N TYR A 80 4.99 -3.08 18.24
CA TYR A 80 6.36 -3.24 17.75
C TYR A 80 6.52 -4.59 17.02
N LEU A 81 6.12 -5.70 17.66
CA LEU A 81 6.29 -7.03 17.08
C LEU A 81 5.38 -7.26 15.86
N ILE A 82 4.07 -7.05 16.02
CA ILE A 82 3.08 -7.30 14.98
C ILE A 82 3.29 -6.37 13.79
N GLY A 83 3.50 -5.08 14.04
CA GLY A 83 3.76 -4.09 12.99
C GLY A 83 4.99 -4.47 12.17
N SER A 84 6.09 -4.85 12.84
CA SER A 84 7.31 -5.30 12.16
C SER A 84 7.11 -6.57 11.35
N VAL A 85 6.37 -7.56 11.87
CA VAL A 85 6.08 -8.80 11.13
C VAL A 85 5.22 -8.49 9.89
N VAL A 86 4.19 -7.66 10.04
CA VAL A 86 3.33 -7.27 8.93
C VAL A 86 4.11 -6.48 7.88
N GLU A 87 4.94 -5.52 8.28
CA GLU A 87 5.80 -4.75 7.36
C GLU A 87 6.78 -5.66 6.61
N TYR A 88 7.42 -6.60 7.31
CA TYR A 88 8.32 -7.56 6.69
C TYR A 88 7.60 -8.42 5.64
N LEU A 89 6.43 -8.97 6.00
CA LEU A 89 5.64 -9.79 5.08
C LEU A 89 5.14 -8.99 3.88
N LEU A 90 4.69 -7.74 4.09
CA LEU A 90 4.26 -6.87 3.00
C LEU A 90 5.42 -6.54 2.06
N SER A 91 6.59 -6.20 2.59
CA SER A 91 7.81 -5.99 1.79
C SER A 91 8.14 -7.22 0.95
N TYR A 92 8.08 -8.41 1.55
CA TYR A 92 8.36 -9.67 0.87
C TYR A 92 7.34 -9.97 -0.25
N CYS A 93 6.05 -9.84 0.03
CA CYS A 93 5.00 -10.07 -0.94
C CYS A 93 5.06 -9.09 -2.12
N ILE A 94 5.33 -7.80 -1.85
CA ILE A 94 5.48 -6.78 -2.90
C ILE A 94 6.68 -7.11 -3.79
N GLU A 95 7.82 -7.47 -3.21
CA GLU A 95 9.00 -7.86 -4.00
C GLU A 95 8.74 -9.13 -4.82
N ALA A 96 7.98 -10.10 -4.30
CA ALA A 96 7.62 -11.30 -5.05
C ALA A 96 6.69 -11.02 -6.25
N ILE A 97 5.82 -10.01 -6.14
CA ILE A 97 4.86 -9.65 -7.19
C ILE A 97 5.49 -8.73 -8.25
N TYR A 98 6.26 -7.71 -7.81
CA TYR A 98 6.77 -6.65 -8.68
C TYR A 98 8.27 -6.79 -8.98
N GLY A 99 9.00 -7.69 -8.33
CA GLY A 99 10.46 -7.82 -8.48
C GLY A 99 11.29 -6.69 -7.84
N ALA A 100 10.62 -5.67 -7.31
CA ALA A 100 11.23 -4.49 -6.70
C ALA A 100 10.69 -4.23 -5.29
N ARG A 101 11.47 -3.52 -4.48
CA ARG A 101 11.09 -3.13 -3.11
C ARG A 101 10.59 -1.68 -3.11
N PHE A 102 9.49 -1.43 -2.42
CA PHE A 102 8.96 -0.08 -2.25
C PHE A 102 9.75 0.73 -1.21
N TRP A 103 10.40 0.04 -0.26
CA TRP A 103 11.31 0.64 0.70
C TRP A 103 12.50 -0.29 0.97
N ASP A 104 13.61 0.32 1.37
CA ASP A 104 14.82 -0.38 1.79
C ASP A 104 15.40 0.38 2.98
N TYR A 105 15.70 -0.32 4.08
CA TYR A 105 16.27 0.24 5.31
C TYR A 105 17.71 -0.20 5.57
N SER A 106 18.40 -0.79 4.59
CA SER A 106 19.79 -1.26 4.73
C SER A 106 20.77 -0.14 5.15
N TYR A 107 20.42 1.13 4.89
CA TYR A 107 21.22 2.30 5.27
C TYR A 107 20.95 2.82 6.70
N VAL A 108 19.90 2.35 7.37
CA VAL A 108 19.49 2.85 8.70
C VAL A 108 20.23 2.12 9.84
N GLY A 109 20.71 0.90 9.56
CA GLY A 109 21.38 0.03 10.53
C GLY A 109 20.40 -0.72 11.45
N LYS A 110 20.83 -1.89 11.93
CA LYS A 110 19.98 -2.87 12.66
C LYS A 110 18.71 -3.22 11.88
N ASP A 111 18.86 -3.34 10.57
CA ASP A 111 17.83 -3.82 9.67
C ASP A 111 17.83 -5.36 9.59
N ILE A 112 16.73 -5.90 9.08
CA ILE A 112 16.62 -7.31 8.71
C ILE A 112 16.33 -7.37 7.22
N ASN A 113 17.34 -7.79 6.45
CA ASN A 113 17.31 -7.89 4.98
C ASN A 113 16.91 -6.58 4.28
N GLY A 114 17.11 -5.42 4.90
CA GLY A 114 16.64 -4.12 4.43
C GLY A 114 15.12 -3.93 4.46
N ARG A 115 14.33 -4.88 5.00
CA ARG A 115 12.84 -4.82 4.95
C ARG A 115 12.21 -4.09 6.12
N ILE A 116 12.79 -4.28 7.29
CA ILE A 116 12.42 -3.63 8.55
C ILE A 116 13.70 -3.21 9.26
N CYS A 117 13.63 -2.23 10.13
CA CYS A 117 14.73 -1.91 11.04
C CYS A 117 14.21 -1.53 12.41
N LEU A 118 15.09 -1.61 13.42
CA LEU A 118 14.73 -1.34 14.81
C LEU A 118 14.02 0.01 15.00
N LEU A 119 14.46 1.06 14.30
CA LEU A 119 13.87 2.40 14.43
C LEU A 119 12.40 2.43 14.00
N TYR A 120 12.07 1.89 12.82
CA TYR A 120 10.69 1.83 12.33
C TYR A 120 9.83 0.84 13.12
N SER A 121 10.42 -0.24 13.62
CA SER A 121 9.75 -1.13 14.58
C SER A 121 9.34 -0.38 15.87
N LEU A 122 10.17 0.53 16.40
CA LEU A 122 9.79 1.37 17.54
C LEU A 122 8.63 2.32 17.19
N PHE A 123 8.65 2.91 15.99
CA PHE A 123 7.53 3.73 15.51
C PHE A 123 6.22 2.92 15.43
N TRP A 124 6.26 1.65 15.01
CA TRP A 124 5.08 0.77 15.05
C TRP A 124 4.50 0.61 16.46
N GLY A 125 5.36 0.51 17.48
CA GLY A 125 4.93 0.45 18.88
C GLY A 125 4.17 1.72 19.31
N PHE A 126 4.73 2.90 19.03
CA PHE A 126 4.06 4.18 19.35
C PHE A 126 2.79 4.40 18.52
N LEU A 127 2.84 4.10 17.23
CA LEU A 127 1.70 4.20 16.32
C LEU A 127 0.55 3.32 16.80
N THR A 128 0.85 2.11 17.27
CA THR A 128 -0.14 1.18 17.81
C THR A 128 -0.86 1.75 19.04
N ILE A 129 -0.13 2.39 19.96
CA ILE A 129 -0.76 3.07 21.11
C ILE A 129 -1.75 4.14 20.61
N GLY A 130 -1.29 5.00 19.70
CA GLY A 130 -2.11 6.08 19.15
C GLY A 130 -3.34 5.55 18.40
N MET A 131 -3.13 4.51 17.58
CA MET A 131 -4.17 3.87 16.79
C MET A 131 -5.23 3.24 17.68
N MET A 132 -4.84 2.40 18.65
CA MET A 132 -5.78 1.67 19.51
C MET A 132 -6.56 2.59 20.45
N ARG A 133 -5.97 3.71 20.88
CA ARG A 133 -6.61 4.63 21.83
C ARG A 133 -7.45 5.71 21.16
N PHE A 134 -6.96 6.30 20.06
CA PHE A 134 -7.58 7.49 19.48
C PHE A 134 -8.27 7.23 18.14
N VAL A 135 -7.68 6.37 17.30
CA VAL A 135 -8.20 6.10 15.95
C VAL A 135 -9.29 5.04 16.01
N LYS A 136 -9.04 3.92 16.69
CA LYS A 136 -9.97 2.78 16.77
C LYS A 136 -11.36 3.18 17.25
N PRO A 137 -11.58 3.96 18.33
CA PRO A 137 -12.94 4.32 18.74
C PRO A 137 -13.71 5.12 17.69
N ARG A 138 -13.02 5.95 16.89
CA ARG A 138 -13.63 6.69 15.78
C ARG A 138 -13.91 5.75 14.61
N MET A 139 -12.98 4.85 14.33
CA MET A 139 -13.12 3.87 13.27
C MET A 139 -14.26 2.88 13.54
N ASP A 140 -14.38 2.37 14.78
CA ASP A 140 -15.47 1.51 15.23
C ASP A 140 -16.83 2.18 14.98
N LYS A 141 -16.97 3.49 15.28
CA LYS A 141 -18.20 4.25 15.01
C LYS A 141 -18.52 4.35 13.51
N LEU A 142 -17.51 4.65 12.69
CA LEU A 142 -17.68 4.75 11.24
C LEU A 142 -18.05 3.40 10.63
N VAL A 143 -17.29 2.36 10.95
CA VAL A 143 -17.52 0.99 10.47
C VAL A 143 -18.91 0.50 10.90
N ASN A 144 -19.33 0.68 12.15
CA ASN A 144 -20.66 0.28 12.59
C ASN A 144 -21.78 1.04 11.85
N LYS A 145 -21.58 2.34 11.56
CA LYS A 145 -22.54 3.13 10.76
C LYS A 145 -22.62 2.62 9.32
N ILE A 146 -21.50 2.22 8.74
CA ILE A 146 -21.43 1.69 7.37
C ILE A 146 -22.05 0.29 7.31
N SER A 147 -21.58 -0.65 8.12
CA SER A 147 -22.08 -2.03 8.15
C SER A 147 -23.57 -2.13 8.55
N GLY A 148 -24.11 -1.16 9.29
CA GLY A 148 -25.55 -1.10 9.56
C GLY A 148 -26.39 -0.70 8.35
N LYS A 149 -25.81 0.07 7.41
CA LYS A 149 -26.51 0.64 6.23
C LYS A 149 -26.25 -0.15 4.95
N ILE A 150 -25.00 -0.51 4.73
CA ILE A 150 -24.57 -1.21 3.52
C ILE A 150 -24.85 -2.70 3.70
N LYS A 151 -25.53 -3.28 2.70
CA LYS A 151 -25.85 -4.71 2.67
C LYS A 151 -24.80 -5.48 1.89
N TRP A 152 -24.75 -6.78 2.14
CA TRP A 152 -23.77 -7.71 1.56
C TRP A 152 -23.58 -7.60 0.03
N PRO A 153 -24.62 -7.40 -0.82
CA PRO A 153 -24.41 -7.28 -2.27
C PRO A 153 -23.52 -6.08 -2.67
N ILE A 154 -23.67 -4.94 -1.99
CA ILE A 154 -22.86 -3.74 -2.27
C ILE A 154 -21.42 -3.97 -1.80
N GLU A 155 -21.24 -4.64 -0.66
CA GLU A 155 -19.91 -4.98 -0.17
C GLU A 155 -19.18 -5.94 -1.11
N ILE A 156 -19.85 -6.95 -1.65
CA ILE A 156 -19.27 -7.83 -2.67
C ILE A 156 -18.89 -7.04 -3.91
N ALA A 157 -19.79 -6.20 -4.43
CA ALA A 157 -19.50 -5.38 -5.59
C ALA A 157 -18.27 -4.50 -5.37
N PHE A 158 -18.14 -3.92 -4.17
CA PHE A 158 -16.99 -3.11 -3.80
C PHE A 158 -15.70 -3.94 -3.63
N ALA A 159 -15.80 -5.15 -3.05
CA ALA A 159 -14.67 -6.07 -2.94
C ALA A 159 -14.18 -6.53 -4.33
N LEU A 160 -15.11 -6.85 -5.24
CA LEU A 160 -14.80 -7.17 -6.63
C LEU A 160 -14.17 -5.98 -7.35
N PHE A 161 -14.67 -4.77 -7.14
CA PHE A 161 -14.05 -3.55 -7.66
C PHE A 161 -12.58 -3.42 -7.22
N LEU A 162 -12.29 -3.57 -5.91
CA LEU A 162 -10.92 -3.50 -5.40
C LEU A 162 -10.03 -4.63 -5.93
N LEU A 163 -10.59 -5.83 -6.15
CA LEU A 163 -9.86 -6.94 -6.76
C LEU A 163 -9.51 -6.64 -8.23
N ILE A 164 -10.46 -6.13 -9.01
CA ILE A 164 -10.22 -5.74 -10.40
C ILE A 164 -9.19 -4.60 -10.45
N ASP A 165 -9.30 -3.60 -9.57
CA ASP A 165 -8.35 -2.50 -9.44
C ASP A 165 -6.93 -2.99 -9.12
N MET A 166 -6.80 -3.98 -8.23
CA MET A 166 -5.52 -4.63 -7.93
C MET A 166 -4.91 -5.27 -9.20
N LEU A 167 -5.70 -6.06 -9.93
CA LEU A 167 -5.23 -6.75 -11.14
C LEU A 167 -4.84 -5.75 -12.24
N VAL A 168 -5.66 -4.71 -12.45
CA VAL A 168 -5.40 -3.65 -13.43
C VAL A 168 -4.19 -2.82 -13.01
N THR A 169 -4.01 -2.55 -11.71
CA THR A 169 -2.83 -1.87 -11.19
C THR A 169 -1.57 -2.67 -11.48
N ILE A 170 -1.54 -3.98 -11.19
CA ILE A 170 -0.40 -4.85 -11.49
C ILE A 170 -0.09 -4.83 -13.00
N TRP A 171 -1.11 -4.99 -13.85
CA TRP A 171 -0.94 -4.96 -15.30
C TRP A 171 -0.39 -3.61 -15.79
N SER A 172 -0.93 -2.50 -15.28
CA SER A 172 -0.50 -1.15 -15.64
C SER A 172 0.94 -0.87 -15.24
N ILE A 173 1.36 -1.28 -14.03
CA ILE A 173 2.71 -1.14 -13.52
C ILE A 173 3.68 -1.95 -14.38
N ASN A 174 3.39 -3.23 -14.63
CA ASN A 174 4.23 -4.08 -15.47
C ASN A 174 4.38 -3.52 -16.90
N THR A 175 3.29 -2.98 -17.47
CA THR A 175 3.33 -2.34 -18.79
C THR A 175 4.23 -1.11 -18.78
N TYR A 176 4.08 -0.26 -17.76
CA TYR A 176 4.85 0.97 -17.61
C TYR A 176 6.34 0.69 -17.38
N GLU A 177 6.68 -0.26 -16.51
CA GLU A 177 8.06 -0.68 -16.26
C GLU A 177 8.71 -1.26 -17.51
N ASN A 178 8.04 -2.21 -18.19
CA ASN A 178 8.56 -2.81 -19.41
C ASN A 178 8.79 -1.76 -20.51
N ARG A 179 7.87 -0.80 -20.66
CA ARG A 179 8.01 0.29 -21.63
C ARG A 179 9.19 1.20 -21.27
N ALA A 180 9.37 1.53 -20.00
CA ALA A 180 10.47 2.38 -19.55
C ALA A 180 11.84 1.72 -19.76
N ILE A 181 11.97 0.45 -19.37
CA ILE A 181 13.20 -0.34 -19.55
C ILE A 181 13.52 -0.48 -21.05
N ALA A 182 12.53 -0.88 -21.86
CA ALA A 182 12.75 -1.06 -23.29
C ALA A 182 13.15 0.25 -23.99
N THR A 183 12.55 1.38 -23.60
CA THR A 183 12.91 2.70 -24.14
C THR A 183 14.36 3.05 -23.80
N TYR A 184 14.75 2.93 -22.52
CA TYR A 184 16.09 3.30 -22.05
C TYR A 184 17.21 2.45 -22.67
N TYR A 185 16.97 1.16 -22.89
CA TYR A 185 17.94 0.25 -23.51
C TYR A 185 17.80 0.13 -25.03
N ASN A 186 16.96 0.96 -25.67
CA ASN A 186 16.66 0.90 -27.11
C ASN A 186 16.22 -0.50 -27.60
N GLU A 187 15.51 -1.25 -26.76
CA GLU A 187 14.97 -2.56 -27.09
C GLU A 187 13.65 -2.39 -27.85
N THR A 188 13.44 -3.19 -28.90
CA THR A 188 12.12 -3.27 -29.53
C THR A 188 11.16 -3.95 -28.56
N ILE A 189 10.11 -3.24 -28.14
CA ILE A 189 8.99 -3.86 -27.43
C ILE A 189 8.32 -4.80 -28.44
N GLU A 190 8.66 -6.08 -28.39
CA GLU A 190 7.83 -7.09 -29.01
C GLU A 190 6.46 -6.99 -28.33
N THR A 191 5.48 -6.40 -29.01
CA THR A 191 4.09 -6.48 -28.60
C THR A 191 3.69 -7.95 -28.61
N LYS A 192 3.89 -8.62 -27.46
CA LYS A 192 3.53 -10.03 -27.25
C LYS A 192 2.03 -10.29 -27.49
N ASN A 193 1.22 -9.23 -27.52
CA ASN A 193 -0.22 -9.33 -27.72
C ASN A 193 -0.66 -8.84 -29.10
N ASN A 194 -1.03 -9.80 -29.97
CA ASN A 194 -1.75 -9.55 -31.23
C ASN A 194 -3.21 -9.09 -31.02
N ASN A 195 -3.66 -8.92 -29.77
CA ASN A 195 -5.02 -8.47 -29.47
C ASN A 195 -5.11 -6.95 -29.46
N SER A 196 -5.82 -6.40 -30.45
CA SER A 196 -5.97 -4.95 -30.67
C SER A 196 -6.62 -4.20 -29.51
N ILE A 197 -7.41 -4.87 -28.67
CA ILE A 197 -8.07 -4.23 -27.51
C ILE A 197 -7.08 -4.01 -26.37
N ILE A 198 -6.23 -5.01 -26.08
CA ILE A 198 -5.23 -4.95 -25.02
C ILE A 198 -4.21 -3.86 -25.33
N SER A 199 -3.65 -3.87 -26.55
CA SER A 199 -2.67 -2.85 -26.97
C SER A 199 -3.27 -1.45 -26.93
N LYS A 200 -4.55 -1.31 -27.29
CA LYS A 200 -5.27 -0.04 -27.16
C LYS A 200 -5.38 0.42 -25.71
N ILE A 201 -5.70 -0.47 -24.77
CA ILE A 201 -5.73 -0.13 -23.33
C ILE A 201 -4.33 0.27 -22.84
N GLU A 202 -3.30 -0.50 -23.19
CA GLU A 202 -1.92 -0.22 -22.77
C GLU A 202 -1.42 1.14 -23.28
N ASN A 203 -1.78 1.50 -24.52
CA ASN A 203 -1.34 2.74 -25.14
C ASN A 203 -2.20 3.95 -24.77
N ASP A 204 -3.53 3.80 -24.71
CA ASP A 204 -4.45 4.91 -24.48
C ASP A 204 -4.72 5.15 -22.99
N TYR A 205 -4.71 4.08 -22.17
CA TYR A 205 -5.09 4.15 -20.76
C TYR A 205 -3.88 4.13 -19.82
N PHE A 206 -2.88 3.27 -20.07
CA PHE A 206 -1.64 3.20 -19.28
C PHE A 206 -0.53 4.07 -19.90
N THR A 207 -0.88 5.32 -20.22
CA THR A 207 0.09 6.29 -20.75
C THR A 207 1.18 6.60 -19.72
N ASN A 208 2.39 6.91 -20.19
CA ASN A 208 3.52 7.24 -19.31
C ASN A 208 3.20 8.42 -18.39
N GLU A 209 2.55 9.47 -18.91
CA GLU A 209 2.15 10.64 -18.13
C GLU A 209 1.21 10.26 -16.97
N ARG A 210 0.20 9.44 -17.25
CA ARG A 210 -0.74 9.00 -16.22
C ARG A 210 -0.05 8.14 -15.17
N MET A 211 0.81 7.22 -15.60
CA MET A 211 1.51 6.30 -14.71
C MET A 211 2.51 7.05 -13.84
N GLU A 212 3.27 7.99 -14.39
CA GLU A 212 4.16 8.86 -13.63
C GLU A 212 3.39 9.72 -12.62
N LYS A 213 2.24 10.29 -13.00
CA LYS A 213 1.40 11.06 -12.07
C LYS A 213 0.79 10.20 -10.95
N THR A 214 0.43 8.96 -11.27
CA THR A 214 -0.24 8.04 -10.33
C THR A 214 0.75 7.37 -9.39
N PHE A 215 1.90 6.96 -9.92
CA PHE A 215 2.96 6.24 -9.21
C PHE A 215 4.33 6.93 -9.41
N PRO A 216 4.47 8.20 -8.97
CA PRO A 216 5.69 9.00 -9.21
C PRO A 216 6.93 8.43 -8.52
N ASN A 217 6.74 7.60 -7.50
CA ASN A 217 7.78 6.99 -6.70
C ASN A 217 7.99 5.50 -7.01
N LEU A 218 7.45 5.01 -8.14
CA LEU A 218 7.63 3.62 -8.56
C LEU A 218 9.11 3.36 -8.89
N ARG A 219 9.62 2.26 -8.35
CA ARG A 219 10.99 1.77 -8.57
C ARG A 219 10.92 0.41 -9.24
N THR A 220 11.85 0.19 -10.17
CA THR A 220 12.04 -1.11 -10.83
C THR A 220 13.52 -1.50 -10.78
N LYS A 221 13.85 -2.74 -11.15
CA LYS A 221 15.23 -3.19 -11.34
C LYS A 221 15.58 -3.05 -12.82
N ASP A 222 16.67 -2.35 -13.12
CA ASP A 222 17.18 -2.25 -14.48
C ASP A 222 17.85 -3.56 -14.95
N ARG A 223 18.39 -3.59 -16.18
CA ARG A 223 19.06 -4.79 -16.73
C ARG A 223 20.35 -5.13 -15.99
N GLU A 224 20.92 -4.18 -15.27
CA GLU A 224 22.14 -4.34 -14.47
C GLU A 224 21.83 -4.77 -13.02
N GLY A 225 20.54 -4.83 -12.65
CA GLY A 225 20.06 -5.21 -11.32
C GLY A 225 19.99 -4.04 -10.32
N ASN A 226 20.25 -2.81 -10.75
CA ASN A 226 20.17 -1.62 -9.91
C ASN A 226 18.71 -1.21 -9.71
N GLN A 227 18.36 -0.73 -8.52
CA GLN A 227 17.04 -0.16 -8.27
C GLN A 227 17.00 1.31 -8.72
N VAL A 228 16.15 1.59 -9.71
CA VAL A 228 16.01 2.91 -10.32
C VAL A 228 14.55 3.35 -10.35
N TYR A 229 14.30 4.66 -10.38
CA TYR A 229 12.96 5.19 -10.56
C TYR A 229 12.52 5.05 -12.02
N VAL A 230 11.31 4.55 -12.24
CA VAL A 230 10.79 4.30 -13.60
C VAL A 230 10.69 5.60 -14.42
N ARG A 231 10.34 6.71 -13.78
CA ARG A 231 10.28 8.03 -14.42
C ARG A 231 11.65 8.54 -14.91
N ASP A 232 12.74 8.14 -14.25
CA ASP A 232 14.08 8.62 -14.59
C ASP A 232 14.59 7.90 -15.85
N LEU A 233 14.23 6.61 -16.02
CA LEU A 233 14.52 5.83 -17.25
C LEU A 233 13.88 6.46 -18.49
N LEU A 234 12.69 7.03 -18.37
CA LEU A 234 11.98 7.67 -19.49
C LEU A 234 12.49 9.09 -19.80
N LYS A 235 13.14 9.75 -18.83
CA LYS A 235 13.66 11.12 -18.98
C LYS A 235 15.10 11.15 -19.45
N ASN A 236 15.91 10.20 -18.99
CA ASN A 236 17.35 10.14 -19.26
C ASN A 236 17.67 9.22 -20.44
N ASN A 237 16.98 9.39 -21.58
CA ASN A 237 17.29 8.62 -22.77
C ASN A 237 18.73 8.96 -23.23
N PRO A 238 19.67 8.01 -23.24
CA PRO A 238 21.05 8.25 -23.69
C PRO A 238 21.13 8.59 -25.19
#